data_AF-A0A935ZWM5-F1
#
_entry.id   AF-A0A935ZWM5-F1
#
_cell.length_a   1.000
_cell.length_b   1.000
_cell.length_c   1.000
_cell.angle_alpha   90.00
_cell.angle_beta   90.00
_cell.angle_gamma   90.00
#
_symmetry.space_group_name_H-M   'P 1'
#
loop_
_entity.id
_entity.type
_entity.pdbx_description
1 polymer ?
#
loop_
_entity_poly.entity_id
_entity_poly.type
_entity_poly.pdbx_seq_one_letter_code
_entity_poly.pdbx_strand_id
1 'polypeptide(L)'
;MRSAAAIACVCLSVAAAVSCDDPTITEVPRTDALDELTRAFCERHLRCECEDYRVYESTMECVGDLEEGLAELDAQLQVVGVVYDADCVGAYVRALDERGCGGWEAPSETCERPCKFAHGQARIGETCEQDFHCAQGLVCAYDDTYADYRTICIDPCVATSGPSCVNAPCAVGQVCDWDNARCVAPPGAGETCVAGECAQGLFCRFDPMAQTAICFAPAPIGEACMGHGECDSGYCPAGFCATRPGRGETCEAGVCTDELWCNPENTRCETAPPPRPAICDEAVQP
;
A
#
# COMPACT_ATOMS: atom_id res chain seq x y z
N MET A 1 9.86 25.00 17.89
CA MET A 1 9.46 24.40 16.59
C MET A 1 10.32 23.22 16.14
N ARG A 2 11.60 23.07 16.55
CA ARG A 2 12.39 21.86 16.23
C ARG A 2 12.02 20.63 17.10
N SER A 3 11.58 20.84 18.34
CA SER A 3 11.32 19.77 19.31
C SER A 3 10.07 18.92 19.00
N ALA A 4 8.95 19.53 18.59
CA ALA A 4 7.72 18.78 18.27
C ALA A 4 7.86 17.82 17.08
N ALA A 5 8.62 18.21 16.04
CA ALA A 5 8.86 17.37 14.87
C ALA A 5 9.78 16.16 15.17
N ALA A 6 10.73 16.33 16.09
CA ALA A 6 11.61 15.24 16.53
C ALA A 6 10.85 14.18 17.35
N ILE A 7 9.93 14.61 18.23
CA ILE A 7 9.05 13.74 19.03
C ILE A 7 8.17 12.88 18.12
N ALA A 8 7.50 13.52 17.17
CA ALA A 8 6.66 12.82 16.21
C ALA A 8 7.46 11.76 15.44
N CYS A 9 8.66 12.10 14.95
CA CYS A 9 9.51 11.17 14.19
C CYS A 9 9.95 9.94 15.01
N VAL A 10 10.27 10.12 16.30
CA VAL A 10 10.72 9.03 17.19
C VAL A 10 9.54 8.13 17.58
N CYS A 11 8.39 8.71 17.94
CA CYS A 11 7.20 7.94 18.31
C CYS A 11 6.63 7.15 17.12
N LEU A 12 6.68 7.72 15.91
CA LEU A 12 6.21 7.05 14.68
C LEU A 12 7.12 5.90 14.21
N SER A 13 8.44 5.99 14.44
CA SER A 13 9.39 5.00 13.89
C SER A 13 9.56 3.74 14.74
N VAL A 14 9.29 3.79 16.04
CA VAL A 14 9.37 2.61 16.95
C VAL A 14 8.05 1.82 16.98
N ALA A 15 6.92 2.47 16.66
CA ALA A 15 5.58 1.87 16.67
C ALA A 15 5.43 0.64 15.75
N ALA A 16 6.24 0.58 14.69
CA ALA A 16 6.13 -0.45 13.66
C ALA A 16 6.74 -1.81 14.05
N ALA A 17 7.44 -1.92 15.19
CA ALA A 17 8.20 -3.12 15.56
C ALA A 17 7.65 -3.88 16.77
N VAL A 18 6.51 -3.47 17.33
CA VAL A 18 5.92 -4.12 18.49
C VAL A 18 4.57 -4.70 18.09
N SER A 19 4.53 -6.03 17.92
CA SER A 19 3.31 -6.80 17.70
C SER A 19 2.54 -7.03 19.00
N CYS A 20 1.22 -6.79 18.97
CA CYS A 20 0.30 -7.22 20.03
C CYS A 20 -0.45 -8.50 19.61
N ASP A 21 -0.16 -9.61 20.28
CA ASP A 21 -1.12 -10.73 20.37
C ASP A 21 -2.19 -10.34 21.40
N ASP A 22 -3.39 -10.03 20.91
CA ASP A 22 -4.64 -9.76 21.68
C ASP A 22 -4.41 -8.95 22.99
N PRO A 23 -4.22 -7.62 22.90
CA PRO A 23 -3.69 -6.83 23.99
C PRO A 23 -4.67 -6.78 25.18
N THR A 24 -4.22 -7.25 26.34
CA THR A 24 -4.82 -6.85 27.61
C THR A 24 -4.45 -5.39 27.85
N ILE A 25 -5.43 -4.49 27.78
CA ILE A 25 -5.18 -3.07 27.99
C ILE A 25 -4.96 -2.83 29.48
N THR A 26 -3.74 -2.48 29.86
CA THR A 26 -3.41 -2.01 31.21
C THR A 26 -3.37 -0.48 31.20
N GLU A 27 -4.44 0.16 31.66
CA GLU A 27 -4.48 1.62 31.75
C GLU A 27 -3.49 2.13 32.81
N VAL A 28 -2.69 3.13 32.45
CA VAL A 28 -1.82 3.85 33.40
C VAL A 28 -2.10 5.33 33.40
N PRO A 29 -1.80 6.03 34.51
CA PRO A 29 -1.80 7.48 34.52
C PRO A 29 -0.89 7.98 33.39
N ARG A 30 -1.44 8.92 32.61
CA ARG A 30 -0.75 9.54 31.49
C ARG A 30 0.66 10.01 31.84
N THR A 31 0.81 10.70 32.97
CA THR A 31 2.10 11.26 33.39
C THR A 31 3.15 10.17 33.51
N ASP A 32 2.77 9.03 34.06
CA ASP A 32 3.68 7.92 34.30
C ASP A 32 4.13 7.29 32.97
N ALA A 33 3.18 7.09 32.03
CA ALA A 33 3.46 6.59 30.68
C ALA A 33 4.42 7.49 29.89
N LEU A 34 4.16 8.80 29.91
CA LEU A 34 4.96 9.77 29.16
C LEU A 34 6.34 10.00 29.79
N ASP A 35 6.41 10.08 31.12
CA ASP A 35 7.68 10.26 31.84
C ASP A 35 8.63 9.09 31.60
N GLU A 36 8.10 7.86 31.59
CA GLU A 36 8.87 6.64 31.33
C GLU A 36 9.45 6.63 29.90
N LEU A 37 8.61 6.84 28.88
CA LEU A 37 9.04 6.91 27.48
C LEU A 37 10.07 8.02 27.24
N THR A 38 9.81 9.21 27.79
CA THR A 38 10.66 10.39 27.62
C THR A 38 12.05 10.16 28.21
N ARG A 39 12.10 9.62 29.44
CA ARG A 39 13.36 9.32 30.11
C ARG A 39 14.15 8.24 29.37
N ALA A 40 13.49 7.14 29.00
CA ALA A 40 14.13 6.04 28.27
C ALA A 40 14.74 6.52 26.94
N PHE A 41 14.00 7.32 26.17
CA PHE A 41 14.50 7.90 24.94
C PHE A 41 15.70 8.82 25.16
N CYS A 42 15.61 9.78 26.09
CA CYS A 42 16.69 10.74 26.32
C CYS A 42 17.99 10.11 26.83
N GLU A 43 17.88 9.16 27.77
CA GLU A 43 19.04 8.42 28.25
C GLU A 43 19.74 7.66 27.13
N ARG A 44 18.95 7.07 26.22
CA ARG A 44 19.44 6.35 25.06
C ARG A 44 20.10 7.26 24.04
N HIS A 45 19.42 8.34 23.67
CA HIS A 45 19.89 9.31 22.69
C HIS A 45 21.26 9.86 23.06
N LEU A 46 21.48 10.18 24.34
CA LEU A 46 22.77 10.68 24.83
C LEU A 46 23.83 9.61 24.97
N ARG A 47 23.46 8.36 25.28
CA ARG A 47 24.40 7.24 25.37
C ARG A 47 24.97 6.86 24.00
N CYS A 48 24.20 7.05 22.93
CA CYS A 48 24.59 6.60 21.60
C CYS A 48 25.61 7.48 20.87
N GLU A 49 26.10 8.56 21.51
CA GLU A 49 27.17 9.45 21.01
C GLU A 49 27.07 9.71 19.50
N CYS A 50 25.88 10.08 19.01
CA CYS A 50 25.68 10.43 17.61
C CYS A 50 26.46 11.71 17.31
N GLU A 51 27.75 11.60 16.94
CA GLU A 51 28.70 12.72 16.82
C GLU A 51 28.16 13.85 15.91
N ASP A 52 27.42 13.51 14.86
CA ASP A 52 26.84 14.45 13.91
C ASP A 52 25.45 14.99 14.29
N TYR A 53 24.80 14.43 15.32
CA TYR A 53 23.39 14.70 15.66
C TYR A 53 23.16 14.96 17.14
N ARG A 54 24.17 15.39 17.88
CA ARG A 54 24.02 15.74 19.30
C ARG A 54 23.23 17.04 19.44
N VAL A 55 21.92 16.92 19.56
CA VAL A 55 20.98 18.05 19.75
C VAL A 55 20.96 18.52 21.19
N TYR A 56 21.20 17.62 22.16
CA TYR A 56 21.09 17.88 23.59
C TYR A 56 22.42 17.69 24.30
N GLU A 57 22.73 18.56 25.26
CA GLU A 57 23.94 18.47 26.08
C GLU A 57 23.77 17.50 27.25
N SER A 58 22.54 17.35 27.75
CA SER A 58 22.22 16.52 28.92
C SER A 58 20.84 15.87 28.84
N THR A 59 20.63 14.81 29.64
CA THR A 59 19.34 14.09 29.68
C THR A 59 18.23 15.00 30.16
N MET A 60 18.55 15.91 31.08
CA MET A 60 17.59 16.87 31.64
C MET A 60 17.12 17.89 30.62
N GLU A 61 18.02 18.38 29.76
CA GLU A 61 17.66 19.27 28.65
C GLU A 61 16.76 18.56 27.64
N CYS A 62 17.13 17.34 27.26
CA CYS A 62 16.30 16.50 26.39
C CYS A 62 14.90 16.27 26.98
N VAL A 63 14.81 15.89 28.26
CA VAL A 63 13.52 15.65 28.93
C VAL A 63 12.69 16.92 28.96
N GLY A 64 13.25 18.07 29.34
CA GLY A 64 12.50 19.33 29.41
C GLY A 64 11.93 19.76 28.05
N ASP A 65 12.70 19.62 26.98
CA ASP A 65 12.25 19.91 25.62
C ASP A 65 11.14 18.96 25.14
N LEU A 66 11.23 17.67 25.49
CA LEU A 66 10.22 16.68 25.14
C LEU A 66 8.94 16.87 25.96
N GLU A 67 9.04 17.20 27.25
CA GLU A 67 7.91 17.50 28.13
C GLU A 67 7.06 18.65 27.58
N GLU A 68 7.68 19.71 27.06
CA GLU A 68 6.95 20.81 26.43
C GLU A 68 6.16 20.34 25.20
N GLY A 69 6.79 19.56 24.31
CA GLY A 69 6.12 19.02 23.12
C GLY A 69 5.04 17.99 23.45
N LEU A 70 5.25 17.17 24.47
CA LEU A 70 4.27 16.20 24.95
C LEU A 70 3.08 16.86 25.66
N ALA A 71 3.28 18.01 26.29
CA ALA A 71 2.18 18.80 26.83
C ALA A 71 1.26 19.35 25.72
N GLU A 72 1.83 19.78 24.59
CA GLU A 72 1.05 20.20 23.41
C GLU A 72 0.31 19.01 22.78
N LEU A 73 0.99 17.89 22.55
CA LEU A 73 0.36 16.68 22.02
C LEU A 73 -0.76 16.19 22.94
N ASP A 74 -0.54 16.15 24.25
CA ASP A 74 -1.57 15.79 25.21
C ASP A 74 -2.80 16.69 25.13
N ALA A 75 -2.61 18.01 25.02
CA ALA A 75 -3.75 18.92 24.91
C ALA A 75 -4.64 18.56 23.71
N GLN A 76 -4.04 18.02 22.63
CA GLN A 76 -4.78 17.48 21.49
C GLN A 76 -5.43 16.13 21.82
N LEU A 77 -4.69 15.21 22.44
CA LEU A 77 -5.15 13.86 22.79
C LEU A 77 -6.30 13.85 23.81
N GLN A 78 -6.32 14.78 24.77
CA GLN A 78 -7.40 14.90 25.77
C GLN A 78 -8.75 15.22 25.15
N VAL A 79 -8.76 15.97 24.04
CA VAL A 79 -10.01 16.29 23.33
C VAL A 79 -10.68 15.02 22.81
N VAL A 80 -9.89 14.00 22.48
CA VAL A 80 -10.36 12.78 21.81
C VAL A 80 -10.56 11.60 22.75
N GLY A 81 -10.25 11.74 24.04
CA GLY A 81 -10.50 10.72 25.05
C GLY A 81 -9.66 9.44 24.85
N VAL A 82 -8.37 9.60 24.56
CA VAL A 82 -7.45 8.47 24.39
C VAL A 82 -7.15 7.74 25.72
N VAL A 83 -6.85 6.46 25.60
CA VAL A 83 -6.36 5.57 26.67
C VAL A 83 -4.85 5.40 26.50
N TYR A 84 -4.12 5.46 27.61
CA TYR A 84 -2.69 5.18 27.65
C TYR A 84 -2.45 3.73 28.11
N ASP A 85 -1.81 2.94 27.24
CA ASP A 85 -1.57 1.51 27.45
C ASP A 85 -0.14 1.27 27.98
N ALA A 86 -0.02 0.84 29.24
CA ALA A 86 1.27 0.57 29.88
C ALA A 86 2.02 -0.60 29.28
N ASP A 87 1.32 -1.63 28.84
CA ASP A 87 1.96 -2.80 28.25
C ASP A 87 2.63 -2.39 26.93
N CYS A 88 1.98 -1.49 26.17
CA CYS A 88 2.60 -0.88 25.01
C CYS A 88 3.75 0.05 25.38
N VAL A 89 3.61 0.94 26.36
CA VAL A 89 4.74 1.78 26.84
C VAL A 89 5.97 0.92 27.16
N GLY A 90 5.81 -0.14 27.95
CA GLY A 90 6.90 -1.05 28.31
C GLY A 90 7.45 -1.81 27.10
N ALA A 91 6.65 -2.10 26.10
CA ALA A 91 7.12 -2.70 24.86
C ALA A 91 7.93 -1.73 23.98
N TYR A 92 7.54 -0.45 23.91
CA TYR A 92 8.36 0.59 23.27
C TYR A 92 9.71 0.76 23.96
N VAL A 93 9.73 0.83 25.30
CA VAL A 93 10.97 0.94 26.08
C VAL A 93 11.87 -0.27 25.82
N ARG A 94 11.33 -1.49 25.85
CA ARG A 94 12.09 -2.70 25.51
C ARG A 94 12.62 -2.68 24.08
N ALA A 95 11.81 -2.27 23.09
CA ALA A 95 12.26 -2.15 21.71
C ALA A 95 13.40 -1.11 21.57
N LEU A 96 13.32 0.01 22.29
CA LEU A 96 14.40 0.99 22.38
C LEU A 96 15.66 0.40 23.02
N ASP A 97 15.53 -0.44 24.04
CA ASP A 97 16.64 -1.11 24.73
C ASP A 97 17.29 -2.23 23.92
N GLU A 98 16.51 -2.98 23.16
CA GLU A 98 16.99 -4.05 22.29
C GLU A 98 17.74 -3.49 21.07
N ARG A 99 17.23 -2.39 20.49
CA ARG A 99 17.77 -1.81 19.26
C ARG A 99 19.20 -1.26 19.38
N GLY A 100 19.67 -1.01 20.59
CA GLY A 100 21.00 -0.43 20.78
C GLY A 100 21.08 1.02 20.31
N CYS A 101 22.24 1.33 19.75
CA CYS A 101 22.47 2.52 18.94
C CYS A 101 22.39 2.21 17.44
N GLY A 102 21.80 1.06 17.10
CA GLY A 102 21.63 0.62 15.72
C GLY A 102 20.62 1.49 14.98
N GLY A 103 20.79 1.55 13.65
CA GLY A 103 19.85 2.24 12.78
C GLY A 103 18.46 1.60 12.78
N TRP A 104 17.52 2.27 12.11
CA TRP A 104 16.23 1.69 11.82
C TRP A 104 16.37 0.60 10.75
N GLU A 105 16.00 -0.60 11.12
CA GLU A 105 15.73 -1.75 10.27
C GLU A 105 14.23 -1.76 10.04
N ALA A 106 13.84 -1.98 8.79
CA ALA A 106 12.45 -2.07 8.42
C ALA A 106 11.78 -3.22 9.19
N PRO A 107 10.49 -3.05 9.57
CA PRO A 107 9.73 -4.12 10.20
C PRO A 107 9.71 -5.38 9.32
N SER A 108 9.50 -6.51 9.98
CA SER A 108 9.37 -7.82 9.34
C SER A 108 8.24 -7.81 8.30
N GLU A 109 8.32 -8.66 7.27
CA GLU A 109 7.23 -8.80 6.26
C GLU A 109 5.94 -9.41 6.84
N THR A 110 5.98 -9.88 8.10
CA THR A 110 4.79 -10.37 8.78
C THR A 110 3.94 -9.20 9.22
N CYS A 111 2.62 -9.25 8.98
CA CYS A 111 1.74 -8.24 9.54
C CYS A 111 1.76 -8.30 11.05
N GLU A 112 2.14 -7.19 11.67
CA GLU A 112 2.11 -6.99 13.11
C GLU A 112 1.12 -5.86 13.42
N ARG A 113 0.20 -6.10 14.36
CA ARG A 113 -0.69 -5.04 14.84
C ARG A 113 0.12 -4.06 15.69
N PRO A 114 0.06 -2.75 15.43
CA PRO A 114 0.89 -1.79 16.14
C PRO A 114 0.50 -1.72 17.62
N CYS A 115 1.47 -1.93 18.50
CA CYS A 115 1.36 -1.53 19.90
C CYS A 115 1.43 0.00 19.96
N LYS A 116 0.39 0.68 20.45
CA LYS A 116 0.37 2.15 20.58
C LYS A 116 0.33 2.50 22.05
N PHE A 117 1.23 3.38 22.49
CA PHE A 117 1.22 3.85 23.88
C PHE A 117 -0.03 4.71 24.19
N ALA A 118 -0.67 5.27 23.16
CA ALA A 118 -1.93 5.99 23.26
C ALA A 118 -2.86 5.59 22.09
N HIS A 119 -4.11 5.24 22.41
CA HIS A 119 -5.09 4.81 21.42
C HIS A 119 -6.50 5.25 21.82
N GLY A 120 -7.42 5.24 20.87
CA GLY A 120 -8.80 5.65 21.08
C GLY A 120 -9.69 4.43 21.30
N GLN A 121 -10.98 4.61 21.03
CA GLN A 121 -11.98 3.54 21.14
C GLN A 121 -12.64 3.19 19.79
N ALA A 122 -12.27 3.88 18.71
CA ALA A 122 -12.90 3.67 17.41
C ALA A 122 -12.58 2.26 16.87
N ARG A 123 -13.62 1.54 16.49
CA ARG A 123 -13.61 0.16 16.00
C ARG A 123 -13.36 0.11 14.49
N ILE A 124 -13.12 -1.09 13.97
CA ILE A 124 -12.99 -1.31 12.52
C ILE A 124 -14.20 -0.70 11.78
N GLY A 125 -13.93 0.12 10.76
CA GLY A 125 -14.93 0.81 9.94
C GLY A 125 -15.45 2.13 10.50
N GLU A 126 -15.12 2.49 11.75
CA GLU A 126 -15.47 3.79 12.32
C GLU A 126 -14.49 4.87 11.85
N THR A 127 -14.97 6.11 11.74
CA THR A 127 -14.17 7.24 11.25
C THR A 127 -13.05 7.61 12.21
N CYS A 128 -11.89 7.93 11.67
CA CYS A 128 -10.73 8.43 12.40
C CYS A 128 -10.12 9.62 11.66
N GLU A 129 -9.32 10.44 12.35
CA GLU A 129 -8.52 11.50 11.70
C GLU A 129 -7.02 11.21 11.84
N GLN A 130 -6.64 10.51 12.92
CA GLN A 130 -5.28 10.13 13.25
C GLN A 130 -5.27 8.72 13.84
N ASP A 131 -4.12 8.05 13.81
CA ASP A 131 -3.99 6.67 14.27
C ASP A 131 -4.45 6.45 15.71
N PHE A 132 -4.20 7.39 16.60
CA PHE A 132 -4.59 7.28 18.01
C PHE A 132 -6.10 7.46 18.24
N HIS A 133 -6.93 7.71 17.21
CA HIS A 133 -8.39 7.65 17.35
C HIS A 133 -8.89 6.21 17.35
N CYS A 134 -8.15 5.30 16.70
CA CYS A 134 -8.50 3.90 16.57
C CYS A 134 -8.15 3.12 17.84
N ALA A 135 -8.91 2.05 18.08
CA ALA A 135 -8.63 1.09 19.14
C ALA A 135 -7.24 0.46 19.00
N GLN A 136 -6.74 -0.09 20.10
CA GLN A 136 -5.41 -0.72 20.16
C GLN A 136 -5.25 -1.79 19.08
N GLY A 137 -4.13 -1.75 18.35
CA GLY A 137 -3.84 -2.67 17.25
C GLY A 137 -4.49 -2.36 15.88
N LEU A 138 -5.32 -1.33 15.77
CA LEU A 138 -5.86 -0.86 14.48
C LEU A 138 -5.02 0.28 13.89
N VAL A 139 -5.23 0.68 12.64
CA VAL A 139 -4.62 1.87 12.02
C VAL A 139 -5.67 2.74 11.35
N CYS A 140 -5.43 4.06 11.27
CA CYS A 140 -6.30 4.98 10.57
C CYS A 140 -5.87 5.05 9.10
N ALA A 141 -6.72 4.59 8.19
CA ALA A 141 -6.43 4.52 6.76
C ALA A 141 -7.58 5.11 5.95
N TYR A 142 -7.30 5.45 4.69
CA TYR A 142 -8.34 5.90 3.76
C TYR A 142 -9.31 4.77 3.44
N ASP A 143 -10.60 5.10 3.46
CA ASP A 143 -11.69 4.24 2.98
C ASP A 143 -11.92 4.54 1.49
N ASP A 144 -11.37 3.70 0.64
CA ASP A 144 -11.54 3.75 -0.83
C ASP A 144 -12.96 3.34 -1.29
N THR A 145 -13.74 2.73 -0.41
CA THR A 145 -15.06 2.18 -0.76
C THR A 145 -16.10 3.29 -0.98
N TYR A 146 -15.83 4.50 -0.47
CA TYR A 146 -16.74 5.63 -0.55
C TYR A 146 -16.10 6.83 -1.27
N ALA A 147 -16.88 7.48 -2.13
CA ALA A 147 -16.44 8.64 -2.90
C ALA A 147 -16.11 9.90 -2.06
N ASP A 148 -16.34 9.86 -0.74
CA ASP A 148 -16.16 10.98 0.17
C ASP A 148 -14.75 11.06 0.80
N TYR A 149 -13.81 10.17 0.44
CA TYR A 149 -12.42 10.15 0.92
C TYR A 149 -12.31 10.25 2.46
N ARG A 150 -13.19 9.55 3.17
CA ARG A 150 -13.12 9.46 4.63
C ARG A 150 -12.00 8.51 5.06
N THR A 151 -11.47 8.73 6.25
CA THR A 151 -10.52 7.83 6.90
C THR A 151 -11.25 7.00 7.96
N ILE A 152 -11.01 5.69 7.96
CA ILE A 152 -11.61 4.74 8.90
C ILE A 152 -10.52 3.92 9.60
N CYS A 153 -10.87 3.39 10.77
CA CYS A 153 -10.03 2.42 11.45
C CYS A 153 -10.08 1.07 10.73
N ILE A 154 -8.93 0.49 10.41
CA ILE A 154 -8.81 -0.83 9.81
C ILE A 154 -7.90 -1.72 10.67
N ASP A 155 -8.12 -3.03 10.60
CA ASP A 155 -7.16 -3.99 11.16
C ASP A 155 -6.07 -4.23 10.13
N PRO A 156 -4.81 -3.81 10.39
CA PRO A 156 -3.73 -3.96 9.42
C PRO A 156 -3.45 -5.42 9.07
N CYS A 157 -3.89 -6.36 9.92
CA CYS A 157 -3.63 -7.79 9.79
C CYS A 157 -4.84 -8.65 9.43
N VAL A 158 -6.03 -8.06 9.31
CA VAL A 158 -7.12 -8.73 8.59
C VAL A 158 -6.73 -8.73 7.12
N ALA A 159 -6.36 -9.91 6.63
CA ALA A 159 -5.78 -10.16 5.33
C ALA A 159 -6.59 -9.53 4.18
N THR A 160 -6.21 -8.33 3.76
CA THR A 160 -6.12 -8.02 2.33
C THR A 160 -4.83 -8.69 1.85
N SER A 161 -4.95 -9.96 1.49
CA SER A 161 -3.80 -10.86 1.26
C SER A 161 -2.81 -10.27 0.25
N GLY A 162 -1.52 -10.27 0.61
CA GLY A 162 -0.42 -9.97 -0.31
C GLY A 162 0.68 -9.09 0.27
N PRO A 163 1.92 -9.17 -0.26
CA PRO A 163 2.92 -8.14 -0.07
C PRO A 163 2.39 -6.76 -0.47
N SER A 164 2.94 -5.69 0.10
CA SER A 164 2.62 -4.33 -0.39
C SER A 164 3.14 -4.15 -1.82
N CYS A 165 2.33 -3.49 -2.67
CA CYS A 165 2.73 -3.12 -4.02
C CYS A 165 3.07 -1.64 -4.21
N VAL A 166 3.17 -0.87 -3.11
CA VAL A 166 3.48 0.57 -3.17
C VAL A 166 4.91 0.81 -3.67
N ASN A 167 5.85 -0.04 -3.25
CA ASN A 167 7.29 0.13 -3.51
C ASN A 167 7.91 -0.99 -4.33
N ALA A 168 7.12 -2.01 -4.71
CA ALA A 168 7.59 -3.14 -5.48
C ALA A 168 6.46 -3.71 -6.35
N PRO A 169 6.76 -4.21 -7.56
CA PRO A 169 5.76 -4.90 -8.37
C PRO A 169 5.34 -6.21 -7.69
N CYS A 170 4.10 -6.64 -7.96
CA CYS A 170 3.59 -7.90 -7.46
C CYS A 170 4.29 -9.11 -8.09
N ALA A 171 4.25 -10.24 -7.37
CA ALA A 171 4.76 -11.49 -7.90
C ALA A 171 4.00 -11.88 -9.18
N VAL A 172 4.63 -12.69 -10.04
CA VAL A 172 4.00 -13.17 -11.28
C VAL A 172 2.67 -13.87 -10.95
N GLY A 173 1.60 -13.43 -11.62
CA GLY A 173 0.25 -13.95 -11.38
C GLY A 173 -0.49 -13.28 -10.22
N GLN A 174 -0.01 -12.12 -9.75
CA GLN A 174 -0.73 -11.22 -8.84
C GLN A 174 -0.88 -9.84 -9.46
N VAL A 175 -1.89 -9.10 -9.01
CA VAL A 175 -2.17 -7.72 -9.42
C VAL A 175 -2.13 -6.81 -8.20
N CYS A 176 -1.67 -5.57 -8.40
CA CYS A 176 -1.70 -4.58 -7.34
C CYS A 176 -3.13 -4.07 -7.21
N ASP A 177 -3.78 -4.40 -6.11
CA ASP A 177 -4.95 -3.70 -5.64
C ASP A 177 -4.50 -2.33 -5.15
N TRP A 178 -4.72 -1.29 -5.97
CA TRP A 178 -4.32 0.08 -5.66
C TRP A 178 -5.16 0.70 -4.55
N ASP A 179 -6.37 0.17 -4.34
CA ASP A 179 -7.27 0.61 -3.29
C ASP A 179 -6.66 0.18 -1.93
N ASN A 180 -6.19 -1.08 -1.85
CA ASN A 180 -5.58 -1.63 -0.63
C ASN A 180 -4.04 -1.56 -0.58
N ALA A 181 -3.38 -1.15 -1.66
CA ALA A 181 -1.92 -1.18 -1.83
C ALA A 181 -1.29 -2.58 -1.60
N ARG A 182 -2.00 -3.66 -1.99
CA ARG A 182 -1.60 -5.06 -1.80
C ARG A 182 -1.61 -5.89 -3.08
N CYS A 183 -0.72 -6.87 -3.15
CA CYS A 183 -0.68 -7.85 -4.22
C CYS A 183 -1.70 -8.97 -4.03
N VAL A 184 -2.81 -8.88 -4.74
CA VAL A 184 -3.90 -9.88 -4.67
C VAL A 184 -3.84 -10.83 -5.87
N ALA A 185 -4.52 -11.97 -5.75
CA ALA A 185 -4.76 -12.82 -6.90
C ALA A 185 -5.67 -12.08 -7.91
N PRO A 186 -5.44 -12.18 -9.23
CA PRO A 186 -6.30 -11.56 -10.21
C PRO A 186 -7.72 -12.15 -10.12
N PRO A 187 -8.77 -11.31 -10.25
CA PRO A 187 -10.15 -11.75 -10.10
C PRO A 187 -10.59 -12.74 -11.19
N GLY A 188 -11.37 -13.74 -10.79
CA GLY A 188 -11.97 -14.74 -11.65
C GLY A 188 -13.22 -14.24 -12.39
N ALA A 189 -13.82 -15.11 -13.20
CA ALA A 189 -14.99 -14.74 -14.01
C ALA A 189 -16.19 -14.38 -13.13
N GLY A 190 -16.81 -13.24 -13.39
CA GLY A 190 -17.93 -12.69 -12.63
C GLY A 190 -17.52 -11.84 -11.41
N GLU A 191 -16.22 -11.75 -11.09
CA GLU A 191 -15.71 -10.90 -10.02
C GLU A 191 -15.34 -9.50 -10.54
N THR A 192 -15.34 -8.51 -9.64
CA THR A 192 -14.92 -7.13 -9.95
C THR A 192 -13.45 -7.10 -10.34
N CYS A 193 -13.11 -6.38 -11.41
CA CYS A 193 -11.72 -6.22 -11.82
C CYS A 193 -10.93 -5.42 -10.79
N VAL A 194 -9.67 -5.80 -10.59
CA VAL A 194 -8.73 -5.07 -9.74
C VAL A 194 -7.70 -4.43 -10.66
N ALA A 195 -7.55 -3.11 -10.60
CA ALA A 195 -6.67 -2.33 -11.50
C ALA A 195 -6.93 -2.56 -13.01
N GLY A 196 -8.15 -2.95 -13.39
CA GLY A 196 -8.50 -3.27 -14.78
C GLY A 196 -8.00 -4.65 -15.26
N GLU A 197 -7.49 -5.47 -14.36
CA GLU A 197 -6.94 -6.79 -14.65
C GLU A 197 -7.85 -7.92 -14.12
N CYS A 198 -7.73 -9.09 -14.77
CA CYS A 198 -8.47 -10.31 -14.46
C CYS A 198 -7.54 -11.52 -14.52
N ALA A 199 -8.00 -12.67 -14.02
CA ALA A 199 -7.29 -13.94 -14.15
C ALA A 199 -7.01 -14.27 -15.62
N GLN A 200 -5.96 -15.07 -15.83
CA GLN A 200 -5.47 -15.42 -17.16
C GLN A 200 -6.61 -15.93 -18.06
N GLY A 201 -6.71 -15.36 -19.27
CA GLY A 201 -7.72 -15.74 -20.25
C GLY A 201 -9.08 -15.08 -20.04
N LEU A 202 -9.19 -14.14 -19.10
CA LEU A 202 -10.37 -13.27 -18.93
C LEU A 202 -10.02 -11.84 -19.36
N PHE A 203 -11.05 -11.02 -19.55
CA PHE A 203 -10.88 -9.58 -19.80
C PHE A 203 -11.82 -8.76 -18.92
N CYS A 204 -11.41 -7.53 -18.63
CA CYS A 204 -12.17 -6.62 -17.79
C CYS A 204 -13.12 -5.76 -18.62
N ARG A 205 -14.41 -5.72 -18.26
CA ARG A 205 -15.43 -4.92 -18.94
C ARG A 205 -16.39 -4.26 -17.95
N PHE A 206 -16.75 -3.00 -18.22
CA PHE A 206 -17.78 -2.30 -17.45
C PHE A 206 -19.15 -2.98 -17.62
N ASP A 207 -19.73 -3.41 -16.50
CA ASP A 207 -21.11 -3.91 -16.43
C ASP A 207 -22.04 -2.76 -16.01
N PRO A 208 -22.94 -2.29 -16.89
CA PRO A 208 -23.84 -1.19 -16.58
C PRO A 208 -24.88 -1.52 -15.50
N MET A 209 -25.17 -2.79 -15.25
CA MET A 209 -26.09 -3.21 -14.17
C MET A 209 -25.40 -3.16 -12.81
N ALA A 210 -24.13 -3.57 -12.74
CA ALA A 210 -23.35 -3.54 -11.50
C ALA A 210 -22.66 -2.19 -11.24
N GLN A 211 -22.63 -1.29 -12.25
CA GLN A 211 -21.89 -0.03 -12.22
C GLN A 211 -20.41 -0.19 -11.85
N THR A 212 -19.82 -1.33 -12.21
CA THR A 212 -18.42 -1.64 -11.95
C THR A 212 -17.84 -2.46 -13.09
N ALA A 213 -16.52 -2.56 -13.17
CA ALA A 213 -15.86 -3.41 -14.15
C ALA A 213 -15.80 -4.85 -13.62
N ILE A 214 -16.26 -5.81 -14.41
CA ILE A 214 -16.35 -7.23 -14.06
C ILE A 214 -15.51 -8.04 -15.05
N CYS A 215 -14.92 -9.13 -14.57
CA CYS A 215 -14.15 -10.06 -15.39
C CYS A 215 -15.07 -11.01 -16.18
N PHE A 216 -14.90 -11.05 -17.51
CA PHE A 216 -15.66 -11.91 -18.41
C PHE A 216 -14.74 -12.88 -19.16
N ALA A 217 -15.28 -14.04 -19.51
CA ALA A 217 -14.66 -14.90 -20.50
C ALA A 217 -14.74 -14.25 -21.90
N PRO A 218 -13.69 -14.33 -22.73
CA PRO A 218 -13.70 -13.86 -24.09
C PRO A 218 -14.88 -14.43 -24.89
N ALA A 219 -15.50 -13.58 -25.69
CA ALA A 219 -16.63 -13.94 -26.51
C ALA A 219 -16.19 -14.77 -27.73
N PRO A 220 -16.91 -15.83 -28.09
CA PRO A 220 -16.61 -16.63 -29.28
C PRO A 220 -16.88 -15.84 -30.57
N ILE A 221 -16.33 -16.32 -31.69
CA ILE A 221 -16.56 -15.75 -33.02
C ILE A 221 -18.07 -15.63 -33.31
N GLY A 222 -18.48 -14.47 -33.81
CA GLY A 222 -19.87 -14.12 -34.14
C GLY A 222 -20.62 -13.39 -33.04
N GLU A 223 -20.14 -13.41 -31.79
CA GLU A 223 -20.75 -12.66 -30.69
C GLU A 223 -20.39 -11.18 -30.73
N ALA A 224 -21.22 -10.36 -30.12
CA ALA A 224 -21.00 -8.92 -30.05
C ALA A 224 -19.79 -8.56 -29.18
N CYS A 225 -19.05 -7.53 -29.58
CA CYS A 225 -17.89 -7.01 -28.85
C CYS A 225 -17.77 -5.49 -29.00
N MET A 226 -17.15 -4.84 -28.02
CA MET A 226 -16.82 -3.41 -28.04
C MET A 226 -15.33 -3.14 -28.27
N GLY A 227 -14.49 -4.17 -28.12
CA GLY A 227 -13.05 -4.06 -28.31
C GLY A 227 -12.41 -5.40 -28.67
N HIS A 228 -11.20 -5.33 -29.22
CA HIS A 228 -10.45 -6.51 -29.68
C HIS A 228 -10.23 -7.54 -28.57
N GLY A 229 -9.89 -7.09 -27.36
CA GLY A 229 -9.64 -7.97 -26.21
C GLY A 229 -10.88 -8.69 -25.67
N GLU A 230 -12.09 -8.31 -26.10
CA GLU A 230 -13.32 -9.00 -25.67
C GLU A 230 -13.55 -10.32 -26.41
N CYS A 231 -12.81 -10.58 -27.48
CA CYS A 231 -12.98 -11.77 -28.32
C CYS A 231 -11.92 -12.83 -28.01
N ASP A 232 -12.30 -14.11 -28.06
CA ASP A 232 -11.35 -15.24 -27.96
C ASP A 232 -10.30 -15.17 -29.08
N SER A 233 -10.71 -14.65 -30.24
CA SER A 233 -9.82 -14.36 -31.35
C SER A 233 -8.98 -13.10 -31.17
N GLY A 234 -9.21 -12.25 -30.18
CA GLY A 234 -8.55 -10.94 -30.06
C GLY A 234 -8.90 -9.95 -31.18
N TYR A 235 -10.03 -10.12 -31.89
CA TYR A 235 -10.36 -9.31 -33.07
C TYR A 235 -11.85 -8.95 -33.20
N CYS A 236 -12.14 -7.64 -33.25
CA CYS A 236 -13.48 -7.04 -33.22
C CYS A 236 -13.64 -5.89 -34.25
N PRO A 237 -13.63 -6.14 -35.58
CA PRO A 237 -13.59 -5.08 -36.59
C PRO A 237 -14.90 -4.31 -36.78
N ALA A 238 -16.05 -4.93 -36.48
CA ALA A 238 -17.37 -4.37 -36.77
C ALA A 238 -18.36 -4.57 -35.61
N GLY A 239 -17.85 -4.57 -34.38
CA GLY A 239 -18.65 -4.84 -33.18
C GLY A 239 -19.05 -6.31 -33.00
N PHE A 240 -18.44 -7.22 -33.77
CA PHE A 240 -18.60 -8.66 -33.63
C PHE A 240 -17.24 -9.36 -33.70
N CYS A 241 -17.08 -10.40 -32.89
CA CYS A 241 -15.87 -11.19 -32.85
C CYS A 241 -15.67 -11.93 -34.17
N ALA A 242 -14.49 -11.80 -34.75
CA ALA A 242 -14.16 -12.41 -36.05
C ALA A 242 -12.80 -13.12 -35.97
N THR A 243 -12.56 -14.03 -36.91
CA THR A 243 -11.22 -14.60 -37.08
C THR A 243 -10.23 -13.49 -37.44
N ARG A 244 -9.02 -13.52 -36.86
CA ARG A 244 -7.97 -12.56 -37.22
C ARG A 244 -7.62 -12.68 -38.71
N PRO A 245 -7.26 -11.56 -39.37
CA PRO A 245 -6.89 -11.59 -40.77
C PRO A 245 -5.59 -12.36 -40.98
N GLY A 246 -5.60 -13.26 -41.96
CA GLY A 246 -4.46 -14.06 -42.40
C GLY A 246 -3.62 -13.33 -43.43
N ARG A 247 -2.58 -14.02 -43.95
CA ARG A 247 -1.61 -13.44 -44.89
C ARG A 247 -2.30 -12.83 -46.12
N GLY A 248 -1.95 -11.58 -46.41
CA GLY A 248 -2.47 -10.81 -47.53
C GLY A 248 -3.84 -10.18 -47.28
N GLU A 249 -4.54 -10.53 -46.20
CA GLU A 249 -5.79 -9.88 -45.80
C GLU A 249 -5.51 -8.53 -45.13
N THR A 250 -6.53 -7.66 -45.11
CA THR A 250 -6.43 -6.32 -44.51
C THR A 250 -6.46 -6.40 -42.99
N CYS A 251 -5.51 -5.74 -42.33
CA CYS A 251 -5.39 -5.69 -40.88
C CYS A 251 -5.90 -4.36 -40.31
N GLU A 252 -7.21 -4.28 -40.14
CA GLU A 252 -7.80 -3.16 -39.39
C GLU A 252 -7.36 -3.22 -37.92
N ALA A 253 -6.99 -2.06 -37.35
CA ALA A 253 -6.43 -1.91 -36.01
C ALA A 253 -5.09 -2.64 -35.76
N GLY A 254 -4.36 -3.03 -36.81
CA GLY A 254 -3.01 -3.59 -36.67
C GLY A 254 -2.96 -5.04 -36.20
N VAL A 255 -4.10 -5.74 -36.16
CA VAL A 255 -4.21 -7.12 -35.68
C VAL A 255 -4.10 -8.10 -36.85
N CYS A 256 -3.32 -9.18 -36.69
CA CYS A 256 -3.18 -10.27 -37.64
C CYS A 256 -3.18 -11.63 -36.91
N THR A 257 -3.34 -12.74 -37.65
CA THR A 257 -3.05 -14.07 -37.10
C THR A 257 -1.63 -14.15 -36.56
N ASP A 258 -1.38 -15.10 -35.67
CA ASP A 258 -0.05 -15.32 -35.08
C ASP A 258 1.04 -15.40 -36.17
N GLU A 259 2.24 -14.90 -35.84
CA GLU A 259 3.43 -14.83 -36.73
C GLU A 259 3.36 -13.82 -37.89
N LEU A 260 2.24 -13.13 -38.08
CA LEU A 260 2.11 -12.06 -39.05
C LEU A 260 2.11 -10.69 -38.38
N TRP A 261 2.60 -9.69 -39.10
CA TRP A 261 2.54 -8.28 -38.69
C TRP A 261 1.68 -7.50 -39.67
N CYS A 262 1.05 -6.44 -39.19
CA CYS A 262 0.33 -5.52 -40.04
C CYS A 262 1.30 -4.53 -40.68
N ASN A 263 1.53 -4.65 -42.00
CA ASN A 263 2.42 -3.74 -42.71
C ASN A 263 1.77 -2.34 -42.79
N PRO A 264 2.36 -1.29 -42.19
CA PRO A 264 1.77 0.04 -42.15
C PRO A 264 1.70 0.73 -43.52
N GLU A 265 2.47 0.27 -44.51
CA GLU A 265 2.50 0.86 -45.86
C GLU A 265 1.29 0.46 -46.70
N ASN A 266 0.76 -0.74 -46.50
CA ASN A 266 -0.32 -1.30 -47.32
C ASN A 266 -1.50 -1.87 -46.52
N THR A 267 -1.43 -1.84 -45.19
CA THR A 267 -2.45 -2.33 -44.26
C THR A 267 -2.80 -3.81 -44.46
N ARG A 268 -1.82 -4.64 -44.84
CA ARG A 268 -1.99 -6.09 -45.01
C ARG A 268 -1.14 -6.89 -44.04
N CYS A 269 -1.65 -8.05 -43.66
CA CYS A 269 -0.91 -9.02 -42.87
C CYS A 269 0.17 -9.70 -43.70
N GLU A 270 1.42 -9.55 -43.30
CA GLU A 270 2.58 -10.11 -44.00
C GLU A 270 3.48 -10.86 -43.01
N THR A 271 4.47 -11.62 -43.49
CA THR A 271 5.51 -12.13 -42.58
C THR A 271 6.24 -10.94 -41.99
N ALA A 272 6.47 -10.94 -40.66
CA ALA A 272 7.36 -9.96 -40.05
C ALA A 272 8.70 -9.94 -40.81
N PRO A 273 9.25 -8.76 -41.19
CA PRO A 273 10.61 -8.71 -41.67
C PRO A 273 11.51 -9.32 -40.60
N PRO A 274 12.59 -10.04 -40.98
CA PRO A 274 13.52 -10.56 -40.00
C PRO A 274 13.95 -9.41 -39.08
N PRO A 275 14.07 -9.65 -37.75
CA PRO A 275 14.48 -8.61 -36.84
C PRO A 275 15.77 -8.00 -37.38
N ARG A 276 15.81 -6.67 -37.48
CA ARG A 276 17.03 -6.01 -37.90
C ARG A 276 18.14 -6.43 -36.92
N PRO A 277 19.35 -6.74 -37.40
CA PRO A 277 20.46 -7.03 -36.51
C PRO A 277 20.61 -5.85 -35.53
N ALA A 278 20.66 -6.13 -34.23
CA ALA A 278 20.80 -5.12 -33.17
C ALA A 278 22.02 -4.18 -33.37
N ILE A 279 22.98 -4.57 -34.21
CA ILE A 279 24.13 -3.76 -34.63
C ILE A 279 23.74 -2.45 -35.34
N CYS A 280 22.52 -2.32 -35.88
CA CYS A 280 22.10 -1.12 -36.60
C CYS A 280 21.43 -0.05 -35.74
N ASP A 281 21.06 -0.33 -34.48
CA ASP A 281 20.32 0.61 -33.63
C ASP A 281 21.22 1.49 -32.72
N GLU A 282 22.51 1.17 -32.55
CA GLU A 282 23.47 2.02 -31.82
C GLU A 282 24.04 3.18 -32.65
N ALA A 283 23.88 3.18 -33.97
CA ALA A 283 24.50 4.16 -34.87
C ALA A 283 23.61 5.37 -35.22
N VAL A 284 22.38 5.43 -34.69
CA VAL A 284 21.41 6.50 -34.99
C VAL A 284 20.81 7.04 -33.69
N GLN A 285 21.66 7.53 -32.80
CA GLN A 285 21.27 8.58 -31.85
C GLN A 285 22.25 9.75 -32.01
N PRO A 286 21.80 10.96 -32.40
CA PRO A 286 22.63 12.16 -32.40
C PRO A 286 22.98 12.62 -30.98
#